data_AF-A0AAD8X5H7-F1
#
_entry.id   AF-A0AAD8X5H7-F1
#
_cell.length_a   1.000
_cell.length_b   1.000
_cell.length_c   1.000
_cell.angle_alpha   90.00
_cell.angle_beta   90.00
_cell.angle_gamma   90.00
#
_symmetry.space_group_name_H-M   'P 1'
#
loop_
_entity.id
_entity.type
_entity.pdbx_description
1 polymer ?
#
loop_
_entity_poly.entity_id
_entity_poly.type
_entity_poly.pdbx_seq_one_letter_code
_entity_poly.pdbx_strand_id
1 'polypeptide(L)'
;MNDQEALARLCGQNAVRLLASRFAHLVRRDAMGVPMALSSHPQLRHHAEHLDYMLYNTQKELDNFRAYANRTHLALITHGDAIKQLSKDRNKLRLKCAKKDVTITRLRAQIASLESTVKAQEDQLREMEEDEAGIDLQGGDAFLSDDDDFEEDEFTEEEDYAFLEPGPDEMAPPNRNNNDAMMQLLQTLLQDRETERAERQANIAALQNLAHQGHGNQDHPGSKLKNFQNTNPPVFSKTEEPLDTDDWLQTMENNLEVAGVEANEKVLFATHYLAGPARAWWTSTRAMNGGQVMTWADFKLKFSKYHVLPRSYQKDAG
;
A
#
# COMPACT_ATOMS: atom_id res chain seq x y z
N MET A 1 6.62 32.12 67.30
CA MET A 1 6.53 30.67 67.01
C MET A 1 5.55 30.55 65.87
N ASN A 2 5.96 30.00 64.73
CA ASN A 2 5.15 30.00 63.52
C ASN A 2 3.93 29.09 63.75
N ASP A 3 2.70 29.49 63.42
CA ASP A 3 1.49 28.70 63.71
C ASP A 3 1.57 27.29 63.11
N GLN A 4 2.25 27.19 61.97
CA GLN A 4 2.54 25.94 61.27
C GLN A 4 3.50 25.03 62.07
N GLU A 5 4.45 25.60 62.80
CA GLU A 5 5.38 24.88 63.67
C GLU A 5 4.69 24.40 64.96
N ALA A 6 3.78 25.21 65.51
CA ALA A 6 2.96 24.83 66.66
C ALA A 6 2.01 23.66 66.31
N LEU A 7 1.37 23.70 65.13
CA LEU A 7 0.54 22.62 64.62
C LEU A 7 1.35 21.34 64.34
N ALA A 8 2.54 21.45 63.74
CA ALA A 8 3.41 20.30 63.49
C ALA A 8 3.84 19.61 64.81
N ARG A 9 4.19 20.39 65.84
CA ARG A 9 4.53 19.85 67.17
C ARG A 9 3.33 19.18 67.85
N LEU A 10 2.13 19.77 67.75
CA LEU A 10 0.90 19.19 68.31
C LEU A 10 0.52 17.87 67.62
N CYS A 11 0.65 17.82 66.30
CA CYS A 11 0.46 16.62 65.49
C CYS A 11 1.49 15.53 65.84
N GLY A 12 2.76 15.92 66.08
CA GLY A 12 3.82 15.02 66.54
C GLY A 12 3.53 14.42 67.92
N GLN A 13 3.12 15.25 68.89
CA GLN A 13 2.76 14.81 70.25
C GLN A 13 1.54 13.87 70.27
N ASN A 14 0.63 14.01 69.31
CA ASN A 14 -0.58 13.17 69.19
C ASN A 14 -0.48 12.13 68.06
N ALA A 15 0.72 11.87 67.52
CA ALA A 15 0.90 11.04 66.33
C ALA A 15 0.28 9.64 66.46
N VAL A 16 0.40 9.02 67.63
CA VAL A 16 -0.17 7.69 67.93
C VAL A 16 -1.71 7.71 67.90
N ARG A 17 -2.34 8.74 68.50
CA ARG A 17 -3.80 8.89 68.51
C ARG A 17 -4.35 9.20 67.12
N LEU A 18 -3.60 9.96 66.33
CA LEU A 18 -3.97 10.29 64.95
C LEU A 18 -3.85 9.07 64.03
N LEU A 19 -2.79 8.28 64.16
CA LEU A 19 -2.59 7.01 63.45
C LEU A 19 -3.62 5.94 63.80
N ALA A 20 -4.19 6.00 65.01
CA ALA A 20 -5.29 5.12 65.44
C ALA A 20 -6.69 5.66 65.05
N SER A 21 -6.76 6.78 64.32
CA SER A 21 -8.02 7.43 63.92
C SER A 21 -8.22 7.43 62.40
N ARG A 22 -9.37 7.92 61.95
CA ARG A 22 -9.65 8.14 60.51
C ARG A 22 -8.64 9.06 59.80
N PHE A 23 -7.85 9.81 60.56
CA PHE A 23 -6.85 10.74 60.02
C PHE A 23 -5.47 10.10 59.81
N ALA A 24 -5.34 8.79 60.01
CA ALA A 24 -4.09 8.04 59.86
C ALA A 24 -3.44 8.20 58.47
N HIS A 25 -4.26 8.43 57.45
CA HIS A 25 -3.87 8.51 56.05
C HIS A 25 -3.86 9.94 55.48
N LEU A 26 -4.01 10.97 56.33
CA LEU A 26 -3.89 12.36 55.91
C LEU A 26 -2.43 12.80 55.84
N VAL A 27 -2.14 13.72 54.90
CA VAL A 27 -0.82 14.31 54.71
C VAL A 27 -0.42 15.10 55.95
N ARG A 28 0.76 14.77 56.50
CA ARG A 28 1.37 15.45 57.64
C ARG A 28 2.71 16.03 57.23
N ARG A 29 3.13 17.08 57.93
CA ARG A 29 4.45 17.70 57.78
C ARG A 29 5.20 17.61 59.10
N ASP A 30 6.51 17.43 59.03
CA ASP A 30 7.36 17.47 60.21
C ASP A 30 7.53 18.91 60.73
N ALA A 31 8.30 19.07 61.82
CA ALA A 31 8.56 20.38 62.43
C ALA A 31 9.29 21.37 61.51
N MET A 32 9.91 20.88 60.44
CA MET A 32 10.60 21.69 59.42
C MET A 32 9.72 21.92 58.17
N GLY A 33 8.46 21.48 58.21
CA GLY A 33 7.52 21.63 57.12
C GLY A 33 7.69 20.59 56.00
N VAL A 34 8.53 19.57 56.16
CA VAL A 34 8.76 18.53 55.15
C VAL A 34 7.60 17.51 55.19
N PRO A 35 6.99 17.16 54.05
CA PRO A 35 5.96 16.12 54.00
C PRO A 35 6.48 14.79 54.55
N MET A 36 5.76 14.22 55.51
CA MET A 36 6.09 12.91 56.06
C MET A 36 5.59 11.80 55.14
N ALA A 37 6.29 10.66 55.13
CA ALA A 37 5.88 9.49 54.36
C ALA A 37 4.47 9.03 54.75
N LEU A 38 3.60 8.91 53.75
CA LEU A 38 2.19 8.57 53.93
C LEU A 38 2.02 7.04 54.03
N SER A 39 1.22 6.56 54.97
CA SER A 39 0.70 5.20 54.91
C SER A 39 -0.46 5.16 53.92
N SER A 40 -0.35 4.32 52.88
CA SER A 40 -1.39 4.20 51.87
C SER A 40 -2.71 3.77 52.51
N HIS A 41 -3.79 4.50 52.23
CA HIS A 41 -5.13 4.14 52.71
C HIS A 41 -5.57 2.82 52.09
N PRO A 42 -6.02 1.80 52.84
CA PRO A 42 -6.28 0.47 52.32
C PRO A 42 -7.29 0.44 51.16
N GLN A 43 -8.35 1.25 51.22
CA GLN A 43 -9.34 1.36 50.13
C GLN A 43 -8.92 2.28 48.96
N LEU A 44 -8.37 3.47 49.24
CA LEU A 44 -8.00 4.43 48.19
C LEU A 44 -6.69 4.07 47.48
N ARG A 45 -5.84 3.24 48.10
CA ARG A 45 -4.59 2.77 47.50
C ARG A 45 -4.84 2.06 46.19
N HIS A 46 -5.75 1.08 46.19
CA HIS A 46 -6.08 0.32 44.98
C HIS A 46 -6.67 1.21 43.89
N HIS A 47 -7.47 2.22 44.28
CA HIS A 47 -8.01 3.18 43.33
C HIS A 47 -6.91 4.06 42.71
N ALA A 48 -5.99 4.57 43.53
CA ALA A 48 -4.86 5.38 43.06
C ALA A 48 -3.90 4.57 42.17
N GLU A 49 -3.58 3.33 42.55
CA GLU A 49 -2.77 2.41 41.74
C GLU A 49 -3.46 2.08 40.41
N HIS A 50 -4.78 1.88 40.42
CA HIS A 50 -5.55 1.64 39.19
C HIS A 50 -5.56 2.88 38.29
N LEU A 51 -5.74 4.08 38.84
CA LEU A 51 -5.68 5.33 38.07
C LEU A 51 -4.28 5.55 37.47
N ASP A 52 -3.21 5.28 38.23
CA ASP A 52 -1.83 5.36 37.74
C ASP A 52 -1.59 4.37 36.60
N TYR A 53 -2.07 3.14 36.73
CA TYR A 53 -2.04 2.14 35.65
C TYR A 53 -2.81 2.60 34.40
N MET A 54 -4.01 3.16 34.57
CA MET A 54 -4.82 3.68 33.47
C MET A 54 -4.15 4.88 32.78
N LEU A 55 -3.54 5.79 33.54
CA LEU A 55 -2.78 6.92 33.01
C LEU A 55 -1.53 6.45 32.26
N TYR A 56 -0.80 5.48 32.79
CA TYR A 56 0.33 4.88 32.12
C TYR A 56 -0.08 4.20 30.81
N ASN A 57 -1.17 3.41 30.83
CA ASN A 57 -1.64 2.71 29.64
C ASN A 57 -2.11 3.69 28.55
N THR A 58 -2.90 4.70 28.92
CA THR A 58 -3.35 5.75 27.98
C THR A 58 -2.19 6.56 27.42
N GLN A 59 -1.19 6.91 28.23
CA GLN A 59 0.02 7.58 27.76
C GLN A 59 0.78 6.72 26.74
N LYS A 60 0.93 5.42 27.02
CA LYS A 60 1.59 4.49 26.10
C LYS A 60 0.82 4.33 24.78
N GLU A 61 -0.51 4.31 24.82
CA GLU A 61 -1.35 4.32 23.62
C GLU A 61 -1.13 5.59 22.79
N LEU A 62 -1.11 6.76 23.42
CA LEU A 62 -0.83 8.03 22.73
C LEU A 62 0.55 8.04 22.07
N ASP A 63 1.57 7.53 22.75
CA ASP A 63 2.92 7.47 22.18
C ASP A 63 3.00 6.48 21.00
N ASN A 64 2.27 5.36 21.07
CA ASN A 64 2.13 4.45 19.93
C ASN A 64 1.43 5.13 18.73
N PHE A 65 0.37 5.91 18.98
CA PHE A 65 -0.31 6.66 17.91
C PHE A 65 0.61 7.72 17.29
N ARG A 66 1.38 8.45 18.10
CA ARG A 66 2.38 9.41 17.61
C ARG A 66 3.45 8.73 16.75
N ALA A 67 3.97 7.59 17.21
CA ALA A 67 4.97 6.84 16.46
C ALA A 67 4.42 6.34 15.12
N TYR A 68 3.19 5.83 15.11
CA TYR A 68 2.51 5.42 13.88
C TYR A 68 2.31 6.60 12.92
N ALA A 69 1.78 7.72 13.41
CA ALA A 69 1.55 8.93 12.61
C ALA A 69 2.85 9.48 12.01
N ASN A 70 3.94 9.49 12.78
CA ASN A 70 5.25 9.92 12.28
C ASN A 70 5.77 8.99 11.18
N ARG A 71 5.60 7.67 11.34
CA ARG A 71 6.03 6.68 10.35
C ARG A 71 5.23 6.79 9.06
N THR A 72 3.91 6.96 9.15
CA THR A 72 3.05 7.14 7.97
C THR A 72 3.32 8.46 7.27
N HIS A 73 3.52 9.54 8.01
CA HIS A 73 3.91 10.84 7.45
C HIS A 73 5.24 10.76 6.70
N LEU A 74 6.25 10.09 7.26
CA LEU A 74 7.53 9.90 6.59
C LEU A 74 7.38 9.07 5.30
N ALA A 75 6.57 8.01 5.32
CA ALA A 75 6.26 7.24 4.13
C ALA A 75 5.56 8.08 3.04
N LEU A 76 4.63 8.96 3.42
CA LEU A 76 3.98 9.86 2.46
C LEU A 76 4.98 10.82 1.80
N ILE A 77 5.94 11.36 2.57
CA ILE A 77 7.00 12.21 2.02
C ILE A 77 7.84 11.42 1.00
N THR A 78 8.29 10.21 1.35
CA THR A 78 9.12 9.40 0.46
C THR A 78 8.37 8.99 -0.81
N HIS A 79 7.10 8.60 -0.69
CA HIS A 79 6.24 8.31 -1.85
C HIS A 79 6.04 9.57 -2.72
N GLY A 80 5.83 10.74 -2.11
CA GLY A 80 5.72 12.00 -2.82
C GLY A 80 6.96 12.33 -3.65
N ASP A 81 8.15 12.11 -3.10
CA ASP A 81 9.41 12.35 -3.81
C ASP A 81 9.66 11.32 -4.92
N ALA A 82 9.30 10.06 -4.71
CA ALA A 82 9.32 9.04 -5.77
C ALA A 82 8.40 9.42 -6.93
N ILE A 83 7.17 9.88 -6.66
CA ILE A 83 6.23 10.35 -7.69
C ILE A 83 6.83 11.52 -8.48
N LYS A 84 7.47 12.49 -7.81
CA LYS A 84 8.13 13.61 -8.51
C LYS A 84 9.23 13.13 -9.44
N GLN A 85 10.05 12.17 -9.02
CA GLN A 85 11.11 11.60 -9.87
C GLN A 85 10.54 10.85 -11.08
N LEU A 86 9.54 9.99 -10.85
CA LEU A 86 8.85 9.28 -11.95
C LEU A 86 8.21 10.25 -12.95
N SER A 87 7.65 11.37 -12.48
CA SER A 87 7.11 12.41 -13.35
C SER A 87 8.19 13.04 -14.24
N LYS A 88 9.37 13.35 -13.67
CA LYS A 88 10.51 13.87 -14.43
C LYS A 88 10.98 12.86 -15.49
N ASP A 89 11.13 11.60 -15.12
CA ASP A 89 11.61 10.56 -16.03
C ASP A 89 10.59 10.26 -17.15
N ARG A 90 9.30 10.23 -16.82
CA ARG A 90 8.23 10.16 -17.83
C ARG A 90 8.32 11.29 -18.85
N ASN A 91 8.58 12.52 -18.40
CA ASN A 91 8.72 13.66 -19.31
C ASN A 91 9.95 13.53 -20.22
N LYS A 92 11.09 13.04 -19.69
CA LYS A 92 12.28 12.75 -20.50
C LYS A 92 11.99 11.67 -21.56
N LEU A 93 11.30 10.60 -21.17
CA LEU A 93 10.92 9.52 -22.09
C LEU A 93 9.99 10.04 -23.18
N ARG A 94 8.99 10.86 -22.83
CA ARG A 94 8.11 11.51 -23.82
C ARG A 94 8.88 12.35 -24.82
N LEU A 95 9.87 13.12 -24.37
CA LEU A 95 10.71 13.91 -25.27
C LEU A 95 11.53 13.01 -26.21
N LYS A 96 12.08 11.90 -25.71
CA LYS A 96 12.79 10.91 -26.54
C LYS A 96 11.84 10.26 -27.57
N CYS A 97 10.63 9.87 -27.16
CA CYS A 97 9.61 9.34 -28.08
C CYS A 97 9.27 10.35 -29.17
N ALA A 98 8.99 11.61 -28.81
CA ALA A 98 8.67 12.65 -29.78
C ALA A 98 9.80 12.87 -30.82
N LYS A 99 11.07 12.83 -30.38
CA LYS A 99 12.21 12.89 -31.31
C LYS A 99 12.22 11.71 -32.29
N LYS A 100 12.00 10.49 -31.79
CA LYS A 100 11.92 9.28 -32.63
C LYS A 100 10.73 9.35 -33.60
N ASP A 101 9.58 9.87 -33.16
CA ASP A 101 8.39 10.03 -34.00
C ASP A 101 8.65 11.00 -35.17
N VAL A 102 9.39 12.08 -34.94
CA VAL A 102 9.83 12.99 -36.00
C VAL A 102 10.73 12.27 -37.00
N THR A 103 11.72 11.51 -36.53
CA THR A 103 12.60 10.73 -37.41
C THR A 103 11.82 9.69 -38.22
N ILE A 104 10.90 8.96 -37.58
CA ILE A 104 10.04 7.98 -38.25
C ILE A 104 9.19 8.66 -39.34
N THR A 105 8.63 9.83 -39.05
CA THR A 105 7.83 10.59 -40.02
C THR A 105 8.67 11.01 -41.22
N ARG A 106 9.90 11.49 -41.00
CA ARG A 106 10.83 11.84 -42.09
C ARG A 106 11.18 10.63 -42.95
N LEU A 107 11.54 9.51 -42.33
CA LEU A 107 11.91 8.29 -43.04
C LEU A 107 10.73 7.75 -43.87
N ARG A 108 9.50 7.78 -43.32
CA ARG A 108 8.30 7.41 -44.08
C ARG A 108 8.06 8.31 -45.28
N ALA A 109 8.31 9.62 -45.17
CA ALA A 109 8.20 10.54 -46.31
C ALA A 109 9.25 10.25 -47.38
N GLN A 110 10.49 9.92 -46.98
CA GLN A 110 11.54 9.51 -47.92
C GLN A 110 11.20 8.22 -48.64
N ILE A 111 10.69 7.21 -47.91
CA ILE A 111 10.24 5.93 -48.50
C ILE A 111 9.13 6.20 -49.53
N ALA A 112 8.10 6.99 -49.18
CA ALA A 112 7.03 7.31 -50.12
C ALA A 112 7.53 8.04 -51.37
N SER A 113 8.52 8.93 -51.23
CA SER A 113 9.16 9.60 -52.37
C SER A 113 9.87 8.59 -53.27
N LEU A 114 10.63 7.66 -52.70
CA LEU A 114 11.36 6.63 -53.45
C LEU A 114 10.40 5.65 -54.13
N GLU A 115 9.32 5.27 -53.47
CA GLU A 115 8.27 4.44 -54.06
C GLU A 115 7.63 5.13 -55.28
N SER A 116 7.42 6.45 -55.21
CA SER A 116 6.92 7.22 -56.36
C SER A 116 7.91 7.27 -57.51
N THR A 117 9.22 7.37 -57.24
CA THR A 117 10.24 7.38 -58.31
C THR A 117 10.38 6.00 -58.95
N VAL A 118 10.38 4.94 -58.15
CA VAL A 118 10.42 3.55 -58.66
C VAL A 118 9.21 3.28 -59.54
N LYS A 119 8.00 3.65 -59.08
CA LYS A 119 6.79 3.50 -59.88
C LYS A 119 6.86 4.25 -61.21
N ALA A 120 7.36 5.49 -61.20
CA ALA A 120 7.53 6.26 -62.44
C ALA A 120 8.51 5.59 -63.40
N GLN A 121 9.61 5.02 -62.89
CA GLN A 121 10.57 4.26 -63.70
C GLN A 121 9.98 2.94 -64.24
N GLU A 122 9.19 2.23 -63.44
CA GLU A 122 8.49 1.01 -63.88
C GLU A 122 7.45 1.30 -64.97
N ASP A 123 6.71 2.41 -64.86
CA ASP A 123 5.74 2.82 -65.87
C ASP A 123 6.46 3.23 -67.18
N GLN A 124 7.61 3.92 -67.10
CA GLN A 124 8.44 4.23 -68.27
C GLN A 124 8.98 2.98 -68.97
N LEU A 125 9.44 1.98 -68.21
CA LEU A 125 9.90 0.69 -68.77
C LEU A 125 8.76 -0.06 -69.47
N ARG A 126 7.56 -0.04 -68.89
CA ARG A 126 6.38 -0.67 -69.49
C ARG A 126 5.99 -0.02 -70.83
N GLU A 127 6.05 1.32 -70.92
CA GLU A 127 5.78 2.04 -72.18
C GLU A 127 6.85 1.71 -73.25
N MET A 128 8.13 1.62 -72.86
CA MET A 128 9.19 1.18 -73.78
C MET A 128 9.01 -0.26 -74.28
N GLU A 129 8.59 -1.18 -73.42
CA GLU A 129 8.29 -2.58 -73.79
C GLU A 129 7.07 -2.71 -74.71
N GLU A 130 6.10 -1.79 -74.63
CA GLU A 130 4.93 -1.75 -75.53
C GLU A 130 5.27 -1.14 -76.91
N ASP A 131 6.24 -0.24 -76.98
CA ASP A 131 6.72 0.38 -78.22
C ASP A 131 7.82 -0.44 -78.94
N GLU A 132 8.55 -1.32 -78.25
CA GLU A 132 9.48 -2.28 -78.86
C GLU A 132 8.77 -3.56 -79.33
N ALA A 133 8.26 -3.51 -80.56
CA ALA A 133 8.12 -4.71 -81.37
C ALA A 133 9.51 -5.32 -81.65
N GLY A 134 9.96 -6.22 -80.76
CA GLY A 134 11.07 -7.16 -80.94
C GLY A 134 12.25 -6.72 -81.81
N ILE A 135 13.28 -6.12 -81.19
CA ILE A 135 14.58 -5.96 -81.82
C ILE A 135 15.55 -7.00 -81.22
N ASP A 136 15.91 -7.99 -82.02
CA ASP A 136 16.97 -8.96 -81.76
C ASP A 136 18.33 -8.22 -81.76
N LEU A 137 18.94 -8.07 -80.57
CA LEU A 137 20.30 -7.54 -80.42
C LEU A 137 21.29 -8.68 -80.18
N GLN A 138 21.40 -9.58 -81.15
CA GLN A 138 22.59 -10.38 -81.34
C GLN A 138 23.50 -9.70 -82.38
N GLY A 139 24.59 -9.10 -81.90
CA GLY A 139 25.78 -8.83 -82.72
C GLY A 139 26.18 -7.37 -82.81
N GLY A 140 27.37 -7.06 -82.31
CA GLY A 140 28.04 -5.79 -82.60
C GLY A 140 29.20 -5.48 -81.67
N ASP A 141 30.39 -5.89 -82.11
CA ASP A 141 31.69 -5.58 -81.53
C ASP A 141 31.98 -4.06 -81.42
N ALA A 142 32.86 -3.73 -80.48
CA ALA A 142 33.73 -2.54 -80.41
C ALA A 142 33.12 -1.17 -80.04
N PHE A 143 33.56 -0.61 -78.91
CA PHE A 143 34.75 0.26 -78.90
C PHE A 143 35.22 0.54 -77.46
N LEU A 144 36.51 0.28 -77.24
CA LEU A 144 37.29 0.82 -76.13
C LEU A 144 37.39 2.34 -76.30
N SER A 145 37.25 3.09 -75.21
CA SER A 145 37.88 4.40 -75.07
C SER A 145 38.49 4.45 -73.66
N ASP A 146 39.80 4.20 -73.60
CA ASP A 146 40.67 4.94 -72.70
C ASP A 146 40.54 6.42 -73.04
N ASP A 147 40.41 7.27 -72.02
CA ASP A 147 41.29 8.44 -71.86
C ASP A 147 41.06 9.04 -70.47
N ASP A 148 42.17 9.12 -69.75
CA ASP A 148 42.39 9.68 -68.43
C ASP A 148 42.35 11.23 -68.43
N ASP A 149 42.43 11.79 -67.21
CA ASP A 149 42.90 13.14 -66.82
C ASP A 149 41.85 14.26 -66.64
N PHE A 150 41.46 14.53 -65.38
CA PHE A 150 41.77 15.83 -64.75
C PHE A 150 41.63 15.80 -63.21
N GLU A 151 42.53 16.53 -62.56
CA GLU A 151 43.00 16.44 -61.18
C GLU A 151 42.05 16.94 -60.07
N GLU A 152 42.44 16.58 -58.86
CA GLU A 152 41.95 17.00 -57.53
C GLU A 152 41.71 18.51 -57.41
N ASP A 153 40.63 18.88 -56.73
CA ASP A 153 40.71 19.99 -55.79
C ASP A 153 40.05 19.59 -54.46
N GLU A 154 40.93 19.54 -53.48
CA GLU A 154 40.75 19.39 -52.05
C GLU A 154 39.91 20.55 -51.49
N PHE A 155 38.74 20.27 -50.93
CA PHE A 155 38.23 21.07 -49.83
C PHE A 155 37.80 20.16 -48.68
N THR A 156 38.71 20.11 -47.72
CA THR A 156 38.56 19.58 -46.38
C THR A 156 37.50 20.37 -45.62
N GLU A 157 36.38 19.73 -45.29
CA GLU A 157 35.67 19.98 -44.03
C GLU A 157 35.51 18.63 -43.32
N GLU A 158 36.50 18.37 -42.46
CA GLU A 158 36.40 17.45 -41.32
C GLU A 158 35.21 17.83 -40.41
N GLU A 159 34.75 16.84 -39.63
CA GLU A 159 33.80 16.95 -38.50
C GLU A 159 32.31 16.95 -38.92
N ASP A 160 31.47 15.93 -38.72
CA ASP A 160 31.41 14.89 -37.68
C ASP A 160 30.67 13.64 -38.20
N TYR A 161 31.42 12.60 -38.56
CA TYR A 161 30.92 11.22 -38.70
C TYR A 161 31.15 10.40 -37.43
N ALA A 162 31.12 11.03 -36.25
CA ALA A 162 31.26 10.36 -34.97
C ALA A 162 29.90 10.07 -34.33
N PHE A 163 29.16 9.04 -34.78
CA PHE A 163 28.16 8.42 -33.90
C PHE A 163 27.73 6.99 -34.27
N LEU A 164 28.65 6.17 -34.79
CA LEU A 164 28.44 4.71 -34.90
C LEU A 164 29.52 3.89 -34.20
N GLU A 165 30.23 4.49 -33.24
CA GLU A 165 30.87 3.73 -32.17
C GLU A 165 30.07 3.88 -30.87
N PRO A 166 29.75 2.78 -30.17
CA PRO A 166 29.15 2.87 -28.85
C PRO A 166 30.19 3.52 -27.92
N GLY A 167 29.92 4.75 -27.48
CA GLY A 167 30.82 5.44 -26.57
C GLY A 167 31.07 4.61 -25.31
N PRO A 168 32.26 4.71 -24.67
CA PRO A 168 32.60 3.93 -23.48
C PRO A 168 31.74 4.22 -22.23
N ASP A 169 30.67 5.01 -22.36
CA ASP A 169 29.66 5.25 -21.32
C ASP A 169 28.31 4.53 -21.58
N GLU A 170 28.20 3.76 -22.67
CA GLU A 170 27.04 2.88 -22.95
C GLU A 170 27.14 1.50 -22.27
N MET A 171 28.15 1.31 -21.40
CA MET A 171 28.28 0.18 -20.47
C MET A 171 27.95 0.58 -19.02
N ALA A 172 27.17 1.64 -18.80
CA ALA A 172 26.41 1.70 -17.55
C ALA A 172 25.32 0.63 -17.64
N PRO A 173 25.38 -0.47 -16.85
CA PRO A 173 24.36 -1.51 -16.90
C PRO A 173 22.99 -0.86 -16.74
N PRO A 174 21.95 -1.31 -17.47
CA PRO A 174 20.60 -0.79 -17.28
C PRO A 174 20.35 -0.85 -15.80
N ASN A 175 20.23 0.32 -15.14
CA ASN A 175 20.32 0.48 -13.70
C ASN A 175 19.73 -0.76 -13.04
N ARG A 176 20.61 -1.70 -12.62
CA ARG A 176 20.18 -3.05 -12.23
C ARG A 176 19.07 -2.91 -11.20
N ASN A 177 19.22 -1.92 -10.31
CA ASN A 177 18.23 -1.57 -9.31
C ASN A 177 16.84 -1.19 -9.85
N ASN A 178 16.65 -0.57 -11.02
CA ASN A 178 15.31 -0.23 -11.51
C ASN A 178 14.60 -1.40 -12.19
N ASN A 179 15.33 -2.21 -12.97
CA ASN A 179 14.78 -3.44 -13.53
C ASN A 179 14.58 -4.50 -12.44
N ASP A 180 15.51 -4.59 -11.48
CA ASP A 180 15.38 -5.41 -10.28
C ASP A 180 14.29 -4.89 -9.36
N ALA A 181 14.08 -3.56 -9.25
CA ALA A 181 12.95 -3.00 -8.50
C ALA A 181 11.61 -3.25 -9.19
N MET A 182 11.55 -3.19 -10.53
CA MET A 182 10.33 -3.55 -11.27
C MET A 182 10.05 -5.05 -11.22
N MET A 183 11.09 -5.89 -11.32
CA MET A 183 10.98 -7.33 -11.11
C MET A 183 10.59 -7.64 -9.67
N GLN A 184 11.19 -6.98 -8.68
CA GLN A 184 10.82 -7.09 -7.28
C GLN A 184 9.39 -6.61 -7.04
N LEU A 185 8.94 -5.53 -7.67
CA LEU A 185 7.57 -5.06 -7.54
C LEU A 185 6.59 -6.06 -8.15
N LEU A 186 6.88 -6.58 -9.35
CA LEU A 186 6.06 -7.61 -9.98
C LEU A 186 6.04 -8.90 -9.15
N GLN A 187 7.20 -9.29 -8.62
CA GLN A 187 7.34 -10.45 -7.75
C GLN A 187 6.60 -10.24 -6.42
N THR A 188 6.68 -9.05 -5.82
CA THR A 188 5.93 -8.68 -4.61
C THR A 188 4.43 -8.70 -4.88
N LEU A 189 3.96 -8.16 -6.01
CA LEU A 189 2.54 -8.19 -6.37
C LEU A 189 2.03 -9.61 -6.61
N LEU A 190 2.83 -10.47 -7.24
CA LEU A 190 2.50 -11.88 -7.42
C LEU A 190 2.49 -12.62 -6.08
N GLN A 191 3.46 -12.35 -5.22
CA GLN A 191 3.58 -12.93 -3.89
C GLN A 191 2.46 -12.44 -2.96
N ASP A 192 2.02 -11.19 -3.06
CA ASP A 192 0.86 -10.65 -2.37
C ASP A 192 -0.42 -11.35 -2.85
N ARG A 193 -0.59 -11.56 -4.16
CA ARG A 193 -1.74 -12.31 -4.69
C ARG A 193 -1.72 -13.79 -4.28
N GLU A 194 -0.54 -14.40 -4.19
CA GLU A 194 -0.38 -15.78 -3.74
C GLU A 194 -0.62 -15.93 -2.24
N THR A 195 -0.10 -15.03 -1.41
CA THR A 195 -0.38 -14.99 0.03
C THR A 195 -1.87 -14.71 0.29
N GLU A 196 -2.50 -13.82 -0.47
CA GLU A 196 -3.94 -13.60 -0.42
C GLU A 196 -4.74 -14.87 -0.72
N ARG A 197 -4.31 -15.67 -1.71
CA ARG A 197 -4.94 -16.95 -2.06
C ARG A 197 -4.68 -18.02 -1.01
N ALA A 198 -3.45 -18.13 -0.52
CA ALA A 198 -3.04 -19.09 0.50
C ALA A 198 -3.76 -18.83 1.84
N GLU A 199 -3.86 -17.58 2.27
CA GLU A 199 -4.64 -17.18 3.44
C GLU A 199 -6.14 -17.47 3.24
N ARG A 200 -6.68 -17.22 2.04
CA ARG A 200 -8.09 -17.53 1.75
C ARG A 200 -8.33 -19.04 1.86
N GLN A 201 -7.42 -19.85 1.33
CA GLN A 201 -7.46 -21.30 1.45
C GLN A 201 -7.26 -21.78 2.90
N ALA A 202 -6.35 -21.17 3.67
CA ALA A 202 -6.13 -21.50 5.07
C ALA A 202 -7.36 -21.16 5.93
N ASN A 203 -8.03 -20.03 5.68
CA ASN A 203 -9.28 -19.67 6.34
C ASN A 203 -10.41 -20.64 5.97
N ILE A 204 -10.52 -21.04 4.69
CA ILE A 204 -11.50 -22.05 4.27
C ILE A 204 -11.21 -23.40 4.94
N ALA A 205 -9.95 -23.82 4.99
CA ALA A 205 -9.55 -25.05 5.67
C ALA A 205 -9.81 -24.99 7.17
N ALA A 206 -9.59 -23.84 7.82
CA ALA A 206 -9.92 -23.64 9.24
C ALA A 206 -11.44 -23.72 9.47
N LEU A 207 -12.25 -23.08 8.62
CA LEU A 207 -13.71 -23.16 8.65
C LEU A 207 -14.21 -24.59 8.39
N GLN A 208 -13.56 -25.33 7.49
CA GLN A 208 -13.85 -26.74 7.24
C GLN A 208 -13.46 -27.61 8.44
N ASN A 209 -12.30 -27.40 9.06
CA ASN A 209 -11.88 -28.16 10.24
C ASN A 209 -12.83 -27.95 11.44
N LEU A 210 -13.32 -26.72 11.63
CA LEU A 210 -14.36 -26.41 12.63
C LEU A 210 -15.67 -27.14 12.31
N ALA A 211 -15.98 -27.37 11.03
CA ALA A 211 -17.13 -28.18 10.62
C ALA A 211 -17.02 -29.67 10.99
N HIS A 212 -15.79 -30.20 11.11
CA HIS A 212 -15.56 -31.64 11.34
C HIS A 212 -15.45 -32.00 12.83
N GLN A 213 -15.25 -31.00 13.72
CA GLN A 213 -15.14 -31.23 15.17
C GLN A 213 -16.50 -31.25 15.91
N GLY A 214 -17.62 -31.14 15.19
CA GLY A 214 -18.96 -31.32 15.77
C GLY A 214 -19.24 -32.80 16.07
N HIS A 215 -18.94 -33.23 17.30
CA HIS A 215 -19.42 -34.50 17.84
C HIS A 215 -20.95 -34.55 17.87
N GLY A 216 -21.51 -35.70 17.49
CA GLY A 216 -22.92 -35.93 17.14
C GLY A 216 -23.98 -35.46 18.13
N ASN A 217 -25.14 -35.03 17.61
CA ASN A 217 -26.36 -35.86 17.55
C ASN A 217 -27.47 -35.12 16.76
N GLN A 218 -28.13 -35.86 15.87
CA GLN A 218 -29.46 -35.64 15.25
C GLN A 218 -29.72 -34.40 14.33
N ASP A 219 -30.14 -34.74 13.11
CA ASP A 219 -30.77 -33.94 12.03
C ASP A 219 -29.88 -33.08 11.10
N HIS A 220 -29.61 -33.65 9.91
CA HIS A 220 -28.87 -33.12 8.75
C HIS A 220 -29.57 -31.92 8.03
N PRO A 221 -28.92 -31.12 7.12
CA PRO A 221 -27.63 -31.35 6.43
C PRO A 221 -26.78 -30.06 6.19
N GLY A 222 -25.76 -29.80 7.00
CA GLY A 222 -24.75 -28.80 6.62
C GLY A 222 -23.90 -28.33 7.78
N SER A 223 -22.58 -28.35 7.59
CA SER A 223 -21.63 -27.56 8.38
C SER A 223 -22.22 -26.18 8.72
N LYS A 224 -21.95 -25.64 9.92
CA LYS A 224 -22.23 -24.22 10.27
C LYS A 224 -21.84 -23.26 9.13
N LEU A 225 -20.78 -23.59 8.38
CA LEU A 225 -20.36 -22.90 7.15
C LEU A 225 -21.39 -22.95 6.01
N LYS A 226 -22.00 -24.11 5.76
CA LYS A 226 -23.03 -24.28 4.73
C LYS A 226 -24.31 -23.54 5.11
N ASN A 227 -24.70 -23.58 6.38
CA ASN A 227 -25.85 -22.81 6.86
C ASN A 227 -25.58 -21.30 6.72
N PHE A 228 -24.36 -20.86 7.04
CA PHE A 228 -23.94 -19.48 6.84
C PHE A 228 -23.87 -19.08 5.36
N GLN A 229 -23.35 -19.93 4.48
CA GLN A 229 -23.33 -19.64 3.04
C GLN A 229 -24.75 -19.54 2.46
N ASN A 230 -25.71 -20.32 2.99
CA ASN A 230 -27.10 -20.25 2.59
C ASN A 230 -27.80 -18.95 2.99
N THR A 231 -27.28 -18.17 3.95
CA THR A 231 -27.80 -16.83 4.26
C THR A 231 -27.32 -15.76 3.27
N ASN A 232 -26.58 -16.15 2.24
CA ASN A 232 -25.98 -15.27 1.22
C ASN A 232 -25.27 -14.03 1.82
N PRO A 233 -24.26 -14.23 2.69
CA PRO A 233 -23.56 -13.15 3.37
C PRO A 233 -22.87 -12.18 2.40
N PRO A 234 -23.04 -10.86 2.59
CA PRO A 234 -22.49 -9.85 1.70
C PRO A 234 -20.97 -9.73 1.84
N VAL A 235 -20.27 -9.49 0.73
CA VAL A 235 -18.82 -9.20 0.70
C VAL A 235 -18.60 -7.70 0.87
N PHE A 236 -17.71 -7.31 1.79
CA PHE A 236 -17.37 -5.92 2.04
C PHE A 236 -15.95 -5.59 1.58
N SER A 237 -15.77 -4.48 0.85
CA SER A 237 -14.45 -4.08 0.36
C SER A 237 -14.02 -2.67 0.76
N LYS A 238 -14.83 -1.67 0.41
CA LYS A 238 -14.73 -0.28 0.86
C LYS A 238 -16.07 0.39 0.60
N THR A 239 -16.48 1.31 1.45
CA THR A 239 -17.65 2.17 1.22
C THR A 239 -17.24 3.60 1.54
N GLU A 240 -17.80 4.56 0.80
CA GLU A 240 -17.62 6.00 1.09
C GLU A 240 -18.71 6.50 2.06
N GLU A 241 -19.81 5.74 2.15
CA GLU A 241 -20.93 6.05 3.03
C GLU A 241 -20.81 5.25 4.34
N PRO A 242 -20.78 5.92 5.50
CA PRO A 242 -20.67 5.25 6.80
C PRO A 242 -21.87 4.34 7.12
N LEU A 243 -23.06 4.64 6.57
CA LEU A 243 -24.26 3.83 6.79
C LEU A 243 -24.13 2.44 6.17
N ASP A 244 -23.45 2.30 5.03
CA ASP A 244 -23.22 1.01 4.38
C ASP A 244 -22.30 0.09 5.22
N THR A 245 -21.42 0.68 6.02
CA THR A 245 -20.55 -0.06 6.93
C THR A 245 -21.34 -0.63 8.11
N ASP A 246 -22.23 0.17 8.70
CA ASP A 246 -23.09 -0.26 9.80
C ASP A 246 -24.14 -1.28 9.33
N ASP A 247 -24.73 -1.06 8.14
CA ASP A 247 -25.68 -2.00 7.53
C ASP A 247 -25.03 -3.36 7.20
N TRP A 248 -23.79 -3.35 6.70
CA TRP A 248 -23.03 -4.57 6.49
C TRP A 248 -22.78 -5.31 7.82
N LEU A 249 -22.36 -4.59 8.88
CA LEU A 249 -22.14 -5.21 10.19
C LEU A 249 -23.42 -5.84 10.75
N GLN A 250 -24.55 -5.13 10.66
CA GLN A 250 -25.83 -5.61 11.15
C GLN A 250 -26.32 -6.83 10.37
N THR A 251 -26.20 -6.79 9.04
CA THR A 251 -26.51 -7.92 8.17
C THR A 251 -25.63 -9.13 8.48
N MET A 252 -24.34 -8.91 8.71
CA MET A 252 -23.41 -9.98 9.05
C MET A 252 -23.70 -10.60 10.41
N GLU A 253 -24.03 -9.78 11.40
CA GLU A 253 -24.41 -10.24 12.73
C GLU A 253 -25.68 -11.11 12.69
N ASN A 254 -26.72 -10.67 11.97
CA ASN A 254 -27.93 -11.45 11.77
C ASN A 254 -27.66 -12.79 11.06
N ASN A 255 -26.84 -12.78 10.01
CA ASN A 255 -26.48 -14.00 9.28
C ASN A 255 -25.70 -15.00 10.16
N LEU A 256 -24.82 -14.51 11.04
CA LEU A 256 -24.05 -15.35 11.97
C LEU A 256 -24.96 -15.98 13.02
N GLU A 257 -25.98 -15.25 13.48
CA GLU A 257 -26.98 -15.74 14.43
C GLU A 257 -27.89 -16.80 13.81
N VAL A 258 -28.42 -16.55 12.60
CA VAL A 258 -29.24 -17.51 11.84
C VAL A 258 -28.47 -18.81 11.56
N ALA A 259 -27.17 -18.71 11.30
CA ALA A 259 -26.32 -19.87 11.05
C ALA A 259 -25.85 -20.62 12.32
N GLY A 260 -26.17 -20.12 13.51
CA GLY A 260 -25.77 -20.73 14.79
C GLY A 260 -24.26 -20.70 15.04
N VAL A 261 -23.57 -19.66 14.58
CA VAL A 261 -22.11 -19.51 14.75
C VAL A 261 -21.79 -19.06 16.17
N GLU A 262 -20.88 -19.75 16.83
CA GLU A 262 -20.47 -19.46 18.21
C GLU A 262 -19.62 -18.18 18.29
N ALA A 263 -19.64 -17.51 19.44
CA ALA A 263 -19.01 -16.19 19.62
C ALA A 263 -17.50 -16.17 19.33
N ASN A 264 -16.81 -17.30 19.52
CA ASN A 264 -15.40 -17.53 19.21
C ASN A 264 -15.12 -17.70 17.69
N GLU A 265 -16.13 -18.09 16.91
CA GLU A 265 -16.03 -18.35 15.47
C GLU A 265 -16.51 -17.14 14.63
N LYS A 266 -17.34 -16.26 15.20
CA LYS A 266 -17.96 -15.11 14.49
C LYS A 266 -16.96 -14.24 13.71
N VAL A 267 -15.82 -13.92 14.31
CA VAL A 267 -14.78 -13.09 13.66
C VAL A 267 -14.15 -13.82 12.46
N LEU A 268 -13.94 -15.13 12.56
CA LEU A 268 -13.36 -15.92 11.47
C LEU A 268 -14.30 -15.95 10.26
N PHE A 269 -15.59 -16.14 10.52
CA PHE A 269 -16.62 -16.11 9.48
C PHE A 269 -16.73 -14.71 8.86
N ALA A 270 -16.82 -13.65 9.67
CA ALA A 270 -16.95 -12.28 9.17
C ALA A 270 -15.77 -11.85 8.30
N THR A 271 -14.54 -12.16 8.75
CA THR A 271 -13.31 -11.74 8.06
C THR A 271 -13.08 -12.48 6.75
N HIS A 272 -13.71 -13.63 6.56
CA HIS A 272 -13.71 -14.33 5.27
C HIS A 272 -14.42 -13.54 4.16
N TYR A 273 -15.38 -12.69 4.51
CA TYR A 273 -16.17 -11.87 3.59
C TYR A 273 -15.64 -10.44 3.44
N LEU A 274 -14.44 -10.18 3.95
CA LEU A 274 -13.71 -8.94 3.66
C LEU A 274 -12.89 -9.12 2.37
N ALA A 275 -12.89 -8.08 1.52
CA ALA A 275 -12.16 -8.04 0.26
C ALA A 275 -11.40 -6.73 0.10
N GLY A 276 -10.35 -6.70 -0.74
CA GLY A 276 -9.63 -5.47 -1.06
C GLY A 276 -9.17 -4.68 0.18
N PRO A 277 -9.47 -3.37 0.29
CA PRO A 277 -8.99 -2.52 1.39
C PRO A 277 -9.39 -2.99 2.80
N ALA A 278 -10.63 -3.44 2.99
CA ALA A 278 -11.09 -3.92 4.29
C ALA A 278 -10.35 -5.19 4.75
N ARG A 279 -9.93 -6.05 3.81
CA ARG A 279 -9.11 -7.21 4.12
C ARG A 279 -7.69 -6.80 4.53
N ALA A 280 -7.08 -5.84 3.82
CA ALA A 280 -5.76 -5.31 4.17
C ALA A 280 -5.75 -4.68 5.58
N TRP A 281 -6.85 -4.01 5.96
CA TRP A 281 -7.08 -3.53 7.31
C TRP A 281 -7.13 -4.69 8.33
N TRP A 282 -7.85 -5.77 8.02
CA TRP A 282 -7.94 -6.93 8.91
C TRP A 282 -6.58 -7.61 9.12
N THR A 283 -5.80 -7.83 8.05
CA THR A 283 -4.46 -8.42 8.15
C THR A 283 -3.55 -7.57 9.05
N SER A 284 -3.58 -6.25 8.88
CA SER A 284 -2.82 -5.30 9.72
C SER A 284 -3.29 -5.33 11.19
N THR A 285 -4.60 -5.31 11.39
CA THR A 285 -5.22 -5.33 12.73
C THR A 285 -4.91 -6.63 13.48
N ARG A 286 -4.93 -7.78 12.78
CA ARG A 286 -4.58 -9.09 13.34
C ARG A 286 -3.11 -9.16 13.71
N ALA A 287 -2.22 -8.61 12.88
CA ALA A 287 -0.78 -8.53 13.18
C ALA A 287 -0.51 -7.66 14.41
N MET A 288 -1.20 -6.51 14.54
CA MET A 288 -1.09 -5.64 15.72
C MET A 288 -1.63 -6.29 17.00
N ASN A 289 -2.60 -7.20 16.88
CA ASN A 289 -3.15 -7.97 18.00
C ASN A 289 -2.28 -9.14 18.45
N GLY A 290 -1.10 -9.36 17.86
CA GLY A 290 -0.16 -10.40 18.30
C GLY A 290 -0.71 -11.83 18.19
N GLY A 291 -1.69 -12.07 17.32
CA GLY A 291 -2.32 -13.39 17.17
C GLY A 291 -3.34 -13.76 18.24
N GLN A 292 -3.66 -12.85 19.18
CA GLN A 292 -4.72 -13.08 20.16
C GLN A 292 -6.10 -13.16 19.47
N VAL A 293 -6.93 -14.12 19.89
CA VAL A 293 -8.30 -14.28 19.40
C VAL A 293 -9.09 -13.02 19.75
N MET A 294 -9.51 -12.27 18.72
CA MET A 294 -10.32 -11.08 18.87
C MET A 294 -11.78 -11.49 19.12
N THR A 295 -12.44 -10.86 20.09
CA THR A 295 -13.87 -11.08 20.31
C THR A 295 -14.70 -10.39 19.23
N TRP A 296 -15.92 -10.85 18.99
CA TRP A 296 -16.84 -10.19 18.06
C TRP A 296 -17.09 -8.72 18.43
N ALA A 297 -17.19 -8.41 19.73
CA ALA A 297 -17.39 -7.04 20.21
C ALA A 297 -16.19 -6.13 19.87
N ASP A 298 -14.97 -6.61 20.10
CA ASP A 298 -13.75 -5.86 19.76
C ASP A 298 -13.61 -5.66 18.26
N PHE A 299 -14.00 -6.67 17.46
CA PHE A 299 -14.01 -6.58 16.01
C PHE A 299 -14.96 -5.47 15.55
N LYS A 300 -16.22 -5.46 16.00
CA LYS A 300 -17.19 -4.41 15.64
C LYS A 300 -16.67 -3.02 16.01
N LEU A 301 -16.14 -2.86 17.22
CA LEU A 301 -15.61 -1.58 17.68
C LEU A 301 -14.48 -1.06 16.78
N LYS A 302 -13.51 -1.92 16.44
CA LYS A 302 -12.38 -1.53 15.58
C LYS A 302 -12.81 -1.32 14.13
N PHE A 303 -13.72 -2.15 13.63
CA PHE A 303 -14.24 -2.06 12.27
C PHE A 303 -15.02 -0.76 12.07
N SER A 304 -15.97 -0.46 12.96
CA SER A 304 -16.73 0.79 12.92
C SER A 304 -15.79 1.99 13.03
N LYS A 305 -14.82 2.00 13.96
CA LYS A 305 -13.88 3.12 14.08
C LYS A 305 -13.07 3.41 12.81
N TYR A 306 -12.74 2.37 12.03
CA TYR A 306 -11.90 2.51 10.85
C TYR A 306 -12.70 2.83 9.57
N HIS A 307 -13.90 2.25 9.45
CA HIS A 307 -14.73 2.35 8.23
C HIS A 307 -15.88 3.37 8.34
N VAL A 308 -16.34 3.70 9.56
CA VAL A 308 -17.31 4.78 9.82
C VAL A 308 -16.50 6.06 10.09
N LEU A 309 -16.25 6.84 9.03
CA LEU A 309 -15.63 8.17 9.18
C LEU A 309 -16.51 9.07 10.08
N PRO A 310 -15.92 9.88 10.99
CA PRO A 310 -16.68 10.93 11.67
C PRO A 310 -17.22 11.91 10.63
N ARG A 311 -18.53 12.20 10.66
CA ARG A 311 -19.28 13.13 9.77
C ARG A 311 -18.73 14.56 9.64
N SER A 312 -17.57 14.89 10.19
CA SER A 312 -17.07 16.27 10.31
C SER A 312 -16.41 16.87 9.06
N TYR A 313 -16.46 16.20 7.88
CA TYR A 313 -15.80 16.71 6.66
C TYR A 313 -16.67 16.66 5.38
N GLN A 314 -17.99 16.83 5.50
CA GLN A 314 -18.90 16.96 4.34
C GLN A 314 -19.56 18.34 4.17
N LYS A 315 -19.14 19.35 4.94
CA LYS A 315 -19.45 20.75 4.60
C LYS A 315 -18.14 21.49 4.42
N ASP A 316 -17.79 21.69 3.15
CA ASP A 316 -17.16 22.90 2.60
C ASP A 316 -16.76 22.61 1.15
N ALA A 317 -17.78 22.41 0.31
CA ALA A 317 -17.69 22.52 -1.14
C ALA A 317 -19.05 23.06 -1.61
N GLY A 318 -19.22 24.37 -1.45
CA GLY A 318 -20.34 25.17 -1.94
C GLY A 318 -19.85 26.58 -2.19
#